data_AF-A0A6A6J2S9-F1
#
_entry.id   AF-A0A6A6J2S9-F1
#
_cell.length_a   1.000
_cell.length_b   1.000
_cell.length_c   1.000
_cell.angle_alpha   90.00
_cell.angle_beta   90.00
_cell.angle_gamma   90.00
#
_symmetry.space_group_name_H-M   'P 1'
#
loop_
_entity.id
_entity.type
_entity.pdbx_description
1 polymer ?
#
loop_
_entity_poly.entity_id
_entity_poly.type
_entity_poly.pdbx_seq_one_letter_code
_entity_poly.pdbx_strand_id
1 'polypeptide(L)'
;MAAGHSPEHESLSQKQNREIEDILSSTQDVAQQIDEISKVRGWFRPEEDSKFYPLIQDYLGGKLDLAALSAKLFPPMDEAISANRSGDIDLMDLWYSVIHSSKRISYRDTESQSKIVAFMEAFKNHSDPPSQSKEPFYAVLPAFNMASREAYNNSPGAGAGFFDPEIQAWANYNYFLACLTKDGIDDIYLYAIWAMREALENVQKDEDVDERMKPATACQKYDAYVPAAAVWVFALGTKLYEKEQDLTPTNRNQGNPARGGELWTGRAEFSKERWGLWKRRFQEISGMEELKKETRDVAREAVEAMEKAEGE
;
A
#
# COMPACT_ATOMS: atom_id res chain seq x y z
N MET A 1 30.11 46.95 -7.82
CA MET A 1 29.49 46.21 -6.70
C MET A 1 29.15 44.83 -7.23
N ALA A 2 29.85 43.81 -6.75
CA ALA A 2 29.64 42.43 -7.15
C ALA A 2 28.25 41.98 -6.66
N ALA A 3 27.41 41.49 -7.57
CA ALA A 3 26.18 40.81 -7.22
C ALA A 3 26.58 39.48 -6.57
N GLY A 4 26.44 39.40 -5.25
CA GLY A 4 26.60 38.15 -4.51
C GLY A 4 25.52 37.18 -4.97
N HIS A 5 25.92 36.15 -5.72
CA HIS A 5 25.11 34.93 -5.82
C HIS A 5 24.96 34.37 -4.42
N SER A 6 23.75 34.47 -3.87
CA SER A 6 23.37 33.63 -2.73
C SER A 6 23.41 32.18 -3.21
N PRO A 7 24.02 31.24 -2.46
CA PRO A 7 23.94 29.82 -2.81
C PRO A 7 22.47 29.41 -2.84
N GLU A 8 22.04 28.78 -3.93
CA GLU A 8 20.72 28.15 -4.03
C GLU A 8 20.59 27.15 -2.87
N HIS A 9 19.68 27.42 -1.94
CA HIS A 9 19.42 26.52 -0.82
C HIS A 9 18.62 25.34 -1.36
N GLU A 10 19.30 24.22 -1.58
CA GLU A 10 18.66 22.99 -2.02
C GLU A 10 17.57 22.54 -1.02
N SER A 11 16.42 22.12 -1.54
CA SER A 11 15.34 21.61 -0.71
C SER A 11 15.62 20.18 -0.21
N LEU A 12 15.02 19.79 0.92
CA LEU A 12 15.15 18.41 1.43
C LEU A 12 14.70 17.37 0.38
N SER A 13 13.64 17.66 -0.35
CA SER A 13 13.11 16.79 -1.42
C SER A 13 14.11 16.63 -2.57
N GLN A 14 14.79 17.71 -2.97
CA GLN A 14 15.84 17.66 -4.00
C GLN A 14 17.02 16.79 -3.54
N LYS A 15 17.47 16.97 -2.29
CA LYS A 15 18.55 16.17 -1.72
C LYS A 15 18.21 14.69 -1.69
N GLN A 16 17.03 14.34 -1.21
CA GLN A 16 16.53 12.96 -1.19
C GLN A 16 16.46 12.37 -2.59
N ASN A 17 15.96 13.12 -3.58
CA ASN A 17 15.86 12.62 -4.96
C ASN A 17 17.23 12.30 -5.56
N ARG A 18 18.26 13.12 -5.30
CA ARG A 18 19.62 12.82 -5.78
C ARG A 18 20.21 11.57 -5.11
N GLU A 19 20.01 11.42 -3.81
CA GLU A 19 20.44 10.22 -3.09
C GLU A 19 19.74 8.96 -3.62
N ILE A 20 18.45 9.07 -3.98
CA ILE A 20 17.72 7.99 -4.65
C ILE A 20 18.30 7.71 -6.04
N GLU A 21 18.61 8.72 -6.85
CA GLU A 21 19.28 8.52 -8.16
C GLU A 21 20.61 7.75 -8.00
N ASP A 22 21.40 8.05 -6.97
CA ASP A 22 22.63 7.31 -6.64
C ASP A 22 22.33 5.84 -6.26
N ILE A 23 21.30 5.59 -5.44
CA ILE A 23 20.84 4.23 -5.10
C ILE A 23 20.44 3.45 -6.36
N LEU A 24 19.64 4.06 -7.25
CA LEU A 24 19.17 3.44 -8.49
C LEU A 24 20.33 3.09 -9.43
N SER A 25 21.38 3.91 -9.45
CA SER A 25 22.57 3.66 -10.27
C SER A 25 23.48 2.54 -9.74
N SER A 26 23.47 2.31 -8.43
CA SER A 26 24.41 1.42 -7.74
C SER A 26 23.83 0.08 -7.32
N THR A 27 22.49 -0.01 -7.19
CA THR A 27 21.78 -1.22 -6.74
C THR A 27 20.86 -1.71 -7.84
N GLN A 28 21.02 -2.95 -8.31
CA GLN A 28 20.17 -3.51 -9.39
C GLN A 28 18.89 -4.17 -8.87
N ASP A 29 18.94 -4.76 -7.67
CA ASP A 29 17.80 -5.46 -7.10
C ASP A 29 16.77 -4.46 -6.55
N VAL A 30 15.54 -4.53 -7.06
CA VAL A 30 14.46 -3.61 -6.68
C VAL A 30 14.12 -3.71 -5.19
N ALA A 31 14.16 -4.92 -4.61
CA ALA A 31 13.86 -5.09 -3.19
C ALA A 31 14.91 -4.39 -2.30
N GLN A 32 16.19 -4.44 -2.67
CA GLN A 32 17.26 -3.67 -2.01
C GLN A 32 17.15 -2.17 -2.28
N GLN A 33 16.77 -1.75 -3.49
CA GLN A 33 16.47 -0.33 -3.76
C GLN A 33 15.36 0.18 -2.82
N ILE A 34 14.29 -0.60 -2.63
CA ILE A 34 13.19 -0.27 -1.72
C ILE A 34 13.68 -0.15 -0.27
N ASP A 35 14.57 -1.04 0.19
CA ASP A 35 15.17 -0.96 1.52
C ASP A 35 15.92 0.36 1.72
N GLU A 36 16.79 0.75 0.79
CA GLU A 36 17.56 1.99 0.90
C GLU A 36 16.71 3.25 0.72
N ILE A 37 15.78 3.25 -0.26
CA ILE A 37 14.85 4.38 -0.48
C ILE A 37 13.99 4.61 0.77
N SER A 38 13.56 3.55 1.45
CA SER A 38 12.75 3.67 2.67
C SER A 38 13.47 4.46 3.77
N LYS A 39 14.80 4.35 3.86
CA LYS A 39 15.63 5.11 4.79
C LYS A 39 15.71 6.58 4.38
N VAL A 40 15.98 6.84 3.09
CA VAL A 40 16.09 8.21 2.55
C VAL A 40 14.79 8.99 2.71
N ARG A 41 13.65 8.35 2.43
CA ARG A 41 12.32 8.95 2.54
C ARG A 41 11.77 9.03 3.96
N GLY A 42 12.32 8.27 4.90
CA GLY A 42 11.76 8.14 6.25
C GLY A 42 10.42 7.40 6.24
N TRP A 43 10.31 6.37 5.42
CA TRP A 43 9.13 5.52 5.37
C TRP A 43 8.91 4.78 6.69
N PHE A 44 7.65 4.57 7.06
CA PHE A 44 7.28 3.54 8.03
C PHE A 44 7.83 2.17 7.57
N ARG A 45 8.81 1.68 8.31
CA ARG A 45 9.64 0.50 8.03
C ARG A 45 10.07 -0.14 9.37
N PRO A 46 10.62 -1.36 9.36
CA PRO A 46 11.14 -2.00 10.56
C PRO A 46 12.22 -1.18 11.24
N GLU A 47 12.28 -1.31 12.57
CA GLU A 47 13.40 -0.81 13.35
C GLU A 47 14.71 -1.48 12.91
N GLU A 48 15.84 -0.78 13.08
CA GLU A 48 17.16 -1.31 12.69
C GLU A 48 17.51 -2.62 13.42
N ASP A 49 17.05 -2.76 14.66
CA ASP A 49 17.20 -3.94 15.51
C ASP A 49 15.91 -4.76 15.64
N SER A 50 14.99 -4.63 14.66
CA SER A 50 13.75 -5.40 14.60
C SER A 50 14.01 -6.90 14.76
N LYS A 51 13.28 -7.52 15.70
CA LYS A 51 13.30 -8.96 15.92
C LYS A 51 12.37 -9.71 14.97
N PHE A 52 11.43 -9.00 14.35
CA PHE A 52 10.40 -9.58 13.48
C PHE A 52 10.85 -9.62 12.03
N TYR A 53 11.48 -8.54 11.55
CA TYR A 53 11.86 -8.43 10.14
C TYR A 53 12.74 -9.58 9.65
N PRO A 54 13.83 -9.99 10.34
CA PRO A 54 14.65 -11.10 9.88
C PRO A 54 13.90 -12.44 9.79
N LEU A 55 12.97 -12.70 10.72
CA LEU A 55 12.16 -13.92 10.71
C LEU A 55 11.19 -13.95 9.52
N ILE A 56 10.53 -12.83 9.25
CA ILE A 56 9.64 -12.68 8.09
C ILE A 56 10.44 -12.82 6.80
N GLN A 57 11.64 -12.25 6.72
CA GLN A 57 12.52 -12.37 5.56
C GLN A 57 13.04 -13.79 5.34
N ASP A 58 13.41 -14.50 6.41
CA ASP A 58 13.80 -15.90 6.31
C ASP A 58 12.63 -16.79 5.85
N TYR A 59 11.39 -16.49 6.26
CA TYR A 59 10.20 -17.17 5.77
C TYR A 59 9.93 -16.89 4.29
N LEU A 60 9.93 -15.62 3.88
CA LEU A 60 9.71 -15.24 2.49
C LEU A 60 10.81 -15.78 1.56
N GLY A 61 12.05 -15.78 2.04
CA GLY A 61 13.21 -16.36 1.35
C GLY A 61 13.29 -17.90 1.40
N GLY A 62 12.33 -18.59 2.02
CA GLY A 62 12.23 -20.05 2.05
C GLY A 62 13.21 -20.76 3.01
N LYS A 63 13.90 -20.02 3.88
CA LYS A 63 14.74 -20.60 4.95
C LYS A 63 13.90 -21.09 6.13
N LEU A 64 12.72 -20.48 6.34
CA LEU A 64 11.69 -20.95 7.27
C LEU A 64 10.44 -21.28 6.48
N ASP A 65 9.71 -22.31 6.90
CA ASP A 65 8.31 -22.47 6.51
C ASP A 65 7.39 -21.76 7.52
N LEU A 66 6.09 -21.72 7.23
CA LEU A 66 5.12 -21.03 8.06
C LEU A 66 5.06 -21.62 9.49
N ALA A 67 5.15 -22.94 9.63
CA ALA A 67 5.12 -23.59 10.94
C ALA A 67 6.34 -23.21 11.79
N ALA A 68 7.53 -23.18 11.18
CA ALA A 68 8.77 -22.76 11.84
C ALA A 68 8.77 -21.26 12.18
N LEU A 69 8.20 -20.41 11.33
CA LEU A 69 7.99 -18.99 11.65
C LEU A 69 7.07 -18.84 12.86
N SER A 70 5.88 -19.46 12.83
CA SER A 70 4.91 -19.42 13.94
C SER A 70 5.49 -19.93 15.25
N ALA A 71 6.26 -21.03 15.21
CA ALA A 71 6.91 -21.60 16.39
C ALA A 71 7.99 -20.68 17.00
N LYS A 72 8.55 -19.75 16.22
CA LYS A 72 9.49 -18.74 16.72
C LYS A 72 8.79 -17.47 17.20
N LEU A 73 7.71 -17.08 16.52
CA LEU A 73 7.04 -15.81 16.75
C LEU A 73 6.04 -15.87 17.92
N PHE A 74 5.16 -16.88 17.95
CA PHE A 74 4.02 -16.89 18.86
C PHE A 74 4.39 -17.21 20.32
N PRO A 75 5.28 -18.17 20.66
CA PRO A 75 5.56 -18.48 22.06
C PRO A 75 5.99 -17.28 22.93
N PRO A 76 6.93 -16.40 22.52
CA PRO A 76 7.27 -15.23 23.33
C PRO A 76 6.11 -14.22 23.44
N MET A 77 5.27 -14.10 22.41
CA MET A 77 4.06 -13.27 22.46
C MET A 77 3.03 -13.87 23.43
N ASP A 78 2.83 -15.17 23.37
CA ASP A 78 1.88 -15.90 24.20
C ASP A 78 2.26 -15.81 25.69
N GLU A 79 3.55 -15.89 25.99
CA GLU A 79 4.09 -15.68 27.33
C GLU A 79 3.78 -14.26 27.83
N ALA A 80 4.03 -13.24 26.99
CA ALA A 80 3.75 -11.85 27.34
C ALA A 80 2.25 -11.61 27.57
N ILE A 81 1.38 -12.15 26.71
CA ILE A 81 -0.09 -12.05 26.85
C ILE A 81 -0.55 -12.74 28.14
N SER A 82 -0.08 -13.96 28.41
CA SER A 82 -0.44 -14.73 29.62
C SER A 82 0.00 -14.00 30.89
N ALA A 83 1.16 -13.33 30.84
CA ALA A 83 1.70 -12.55 31.95
C ALA A 83 1.05 -11.15 32.10
N ASN A 84 0.01 -10.83 31.31
CA ASN A 84 -0.61 -9.50 31.26
C ASN A 84 0.39 -8.38 30.93
N ARG A 85 1.34 -8.70 30.05
CA ARG A 85 2.40 -7.83 29.52
C ARG A 85 2.31 -7.72 27.99
N SER A 86 1.11 -7.79 27.42
CA SER A 86 0.91 -7.66 25.97
C SER A 86 1.40 -6.32 25.42
N GLY A 87 1.50 -5.27 26.26
CA GLY A 87 2.12 -3.99 25.91
C GLY A 87 3.64 -4.04 25.73
N ASP A 88 4.32 -5.11 26.17
CA ASP A 88 5.75 -5.34 25.91
C ASP A 88 6.00 -5.84 24.48
N ILE A 89 4.94 -6.23 23.75
CA ILE A 89 5.03 -6.70 22.37
C ILE A 89 5.01 -5.49 21.45
N ASP A 90 6.09 -5.29 20.70
CA ASP A 90 6.16 -4.22 19.69
C ASP A 90 5.36 -4.59 18.43
N LEU A 91 4.05 -4.43 18.53
CA LEU A 91 3.13 -4.71 17.43
C LEU A 91 3.34 -3.75 16.25
N MET A 92 3.81 -2.53 16.49
CA MET A 92 4.07 -1.58 15.41
C MET A 92 5.24 -2.04 14.55
N ASP A 93 6.36 -2.45 15.16
CA ASP A 93 7.50 -3.00 14.43
C ASP A 93 7.15 -4.32 13.71
N LEU A 94 6.33 -5.18 14.32
CA LEU A 94 5.81 -6.38 13.65
C LEU A 94 5.06 -6.02 12.37
N TRP A 95 4.12 -5.08 12.44
CA TRP A 95 3.32 -4.69 11.28
C TRP A 95 4.12 -3.91 10.25
N TYR A 96 5.06 -3.07 10.66
CA TYR A 96 5.99 -2.43 9.73
C TYR A 96 6.90 -3.46 9.04
N SER A 97 7.27 -4.54 9.72
CA SER A 97 7.98 -5.67 9.11
C SER A 97 7.16 -6.39 8.06
N VAL A 98 5.89 -6.67 8.33
CA VAL A 98 4.99 -7.25 7.32
C VAL A 98 4.78 -6.29 6.15
N ILE A 99 4.38 -5.05 6.42
CA ILE A 99 4.05 -4.06 5.40
C ILE A 99 5.25 -3.74 4.53
N HIS A 100 6.44 -3.53 5.11
CA HIS A 100 7.66 -3.27 4.35
C HIS A 100 8.07 -4.48 3.51
N SER A 101 7.91 -5.69 4.05
CA SER A 101 8.13 -6.91 3.27
C SER A 101 7.17 -7.00 2.07
N SER A 102 5.90 -6.62 2.23
CA SER A 102 4.93 -6.62 1.12
C SER A 102 5.30 -5.65 0.00
N LYS A 103 5.89 -4.49 0.33
CA LYS A 103 6.37 -3.50 -0.65
C LYS A 103 7.47 -4.07 -1.54
N ARG A 104 8.30 -4.96 -1.00
CA ARG A 104 9.45 -5.57 -1.69
C ARG A 104 9.05 -6.68 -2.66
N ILE A 105 7.87 -7.26 -2.50
CA ILE A 105 7.37 -8.36 -3.33
C ILE A 105 6.53 -7.79 -4.48
N SER A 106 6.92 -8.04 -5.72
CA SER A 106 6.11 -7.62 -6.87
C SER A 106 4.67 -8.15 -6.75
N TYR A 107 3.67 -7.32 -7.03
CA TYR A 107 2.27 -7.76 -7.13
C TYR A 107 2.05 -8.80 -8.25
N ARG A 108 3.02 -8.94 -9.16
CA ARG A 108 3.05 -9.98 -10.20
C ARG A 108 3.57 -11.33 -9.67
N ASP A 109 4.31 -11.33 -8.56
CA ASP A 109 4.73 -12.54 -7.86
C ASP A 109 3.66 -12.95 -6.86
N THR A 110 2.60 -13.58 -7.38
CA THR A 110 1.45 -13.99 -6.59
C THR A 110 1.78 -15.09 -5.59
N GLU A 111 2.82 -15.89 -5.82
CA GLU A 111 3.27 -16.93 -4.89
C GLU A 111 3.86 -16.30 -3.62
N SER A 112 4.82 -15.38 -3.77
CA SER A 112 5.43 -14.69 -2.64
C SER A 112 4.44 -13.78 -1.91
N GLN A 113 3.53 -13.11 -2.63
CA GLN A 113 2.43 -12.36 -2.01
C GLN A 113 1.53 -13.30 -1.20
N SER A 114 1.20 -14.47 -1.73
CA SER A 114 0.37 -15.46 -1.00
C SER A 114 1.05 -15.94 0.29
N LYS A 115 2.39 -16.03 0.33
CA LYS A 115 3.12 -16.40 1.56
C LYS A 115 2.91 -15.37 2.67
N ILE A 116 3.01 -14.07 2.37
CA ILE A 116 2.84 -13.03 3.40
C ILE A 116 1.38 -12.92 3.86
N VAL A 117 0.42 -13.18 2.97
CA VAL A 117 -1.01 -13.27 3.30
C VAL A 117 -1.29 -14.47 4.20
N ALA A 118 -0.68 -15.64 3.91
CA ALA A 118 -0.80 -16.84 4.76
C ALA A 118 -0.24 -16.62 6.17
N PHE A 119 0.82 -15.80 6.30
CA PHE A 119 1.30 -15.40 7.63
C PHE A 119 0.26 -14.55 8.38
N MET A 120 -0.38 -13.59 7.72
CA MET A 120 -1.45 -12.78 8.34
C MET A 120 -2.65 -13.64 8.77
N GLU A 121 -3.04 -14.61 7.94
CA GLU A 121 -4.08 -15.57 8.29
C GLU A 121 -3.69 -16.43 9.50
N ALA A 122 -2.46 -16.96 9.52
CA ALA A 122 -1.95 -17.75 10.64
C ALA A 122 -1.88 -16.93 11.94
N PHE A 123 -1.47 -15.66 11.86
CA PHE A 123 -1.51 -14.76 13.01
C PHE A 123 -2.94 -14.58 13.51
N LYS A 124 -3.89 -14.23 12.62
CA LYS A 124 -5.29 -13.99 12.99
C LYS A 124 -5.96 -15.21 13.63
N ASN A 125 -5.64 -16.40 13.14
CA ASN A 125 -6.23 -17.67 13.57
C ASN A 125 -5.47 -18.35 14.72
N HIS A 126 -4.34 -17.78 15.17
CA HIS A 126 -3.63 -18.31 16.32
C HIS A 126 -4.50 -18.16 17.58
N SER A 127 -4.51 -19.20 18.41
CA SER A 127 -5.37 -19.23 19.59
C SER A 127 -4.78 -18.36 20.69
N ASP A 128 -5.61 -17.49 21.28
CA ASP A 128 -5.18 -16.70 22.43
C ASP A 128 -4.79 -17.62 23.60
N PRO A 129 -3.64 -17.36 24.26
CA PRO A 129 -3.27 -18.10 25.45
C PRO A 129 -4.15 -17.68 26.64
N PRO A 130 -4.17 -18.45 27.73
CA PRO A 130 -4.88 -18.06 28.95
C PRO A 130 -4.40 -16.69 29.47
N SER A 131 -5.30 -15.70 29.48
CA SER A 131 -4.99 -14.35 29.95
C SER A 131 -6.12 -13.79 30.83
N GLN A 132 -5.86 -12.66 31.49
CA GLN A 132 -6.88 -11.95 32.27
C GLN A 132 -7.87 -11.18 31.37
N SER A 133 -7.46 -10.84 30.15
CA SER A 133 -8.31 -10.19 29.16
C SER A 133 -9.34 -11.18 28.63
N LYS A 134 -10.57 -10.70 28.45
CA LYS A 134 -11.62 -11.45 27.73
C LYS A 134 -11.73 -11.05 26.25
N GLU A 135 -11.05 -9.97 25.88
CA GLU A 135 -11.00 -9.52 24.50
C GLU A 135 -9.99 -10.36 23.71
N PRO A 136 -10.35 -10.83 22.51
CA PRO A 136 -9.44 -11.61 21.70
C PRO A 136 -8.23 -10.78 21.27
N PHE A 137 -7.03 -11.35 21.35
CA PHE A 137 -5.80 -10.64 20.97
C PHE A 137 -5.48 -10.88 19.50
N TYR A 138 -5.32 -12.13 19.07
CA TYR A 138 -4.87 -12.42 17.71
C TYR A 138 -5.93 -12.11 16.64
N ALA A 139 -7.19 -12.45 16.90
CA ALA A 139 -8.28 -12.33 15.93
C ALA A 139 -8.56 -10.88 15.47
N VAL A 140 -8.19 -9.89 16.29
CA VAL A 140 -8.42 -8.46 16.02
C VAL A 140 -7.24 -7.75 15.36
N LEU A 141 -6.12 -8.45 15.13
CA LEU A 141 -4.90 -7.89 14.51
C LEU A 141 -4.49 -6.54 15.16
N PRO A 142 -4.16 -6.54 16.46
CA PRO A 142 -4.03 -5.32 17.25
C PRO A 142 -2.95 -4.43 16.65
N ALA A 143 -3.27 -3.15 16.46
CA ALA A 143 -2.42 -2.14 15.81
C ALA A 143 -2.18 -2.28 14.29
N PHE A 144 -2.64 -3.36 13.64
CA PHE A 144 -2.42 -3.53 12.19
C PHE A 144 -3.08 -2.43 11.36
N ASN A 145 -4.32 -2.05 11.71
CA ASN A 145 -5.04 -0.97 11.05
C ASN A 145 -4.36 0.40 11.23
N MET A 146 -3.71 0.62 12.37
CA MET A 146 -2.94 1.84 12.64
C MET A 146 -1.68 1.88 11.76
N ALA A 147 -0.87 0.81 11.80
CA ALA A 147 0.34 0.68 10.99
C ALA A 147 0.02 0.77 9.49
N SER A 148 -1.10 0.18 9.05
CA SER A 148 -1.53 0.23 7.65
C SER A 148 -1.90 1.66 7.22
N ARG A 149 -2.58 2.40 8.09
CA ARG A 149 -2.95 3.80 7.84
C ARG A 149 -1.73 4.71 7.81
N GLU A 150 -0.78 4.49 8.69
CA GLU A 150 0.50 5.21 8.72
C GLU A 150 1.32 4.93 7.47
N ALA A 151 1.47 3.67 7.09
CA ALA A 151 2.18 3.28 5.87
C ALA A 151 1.52 3.85 4.59
N TYR A 152 0.23 4.17 4.62
CA TYR A 152 -0.46 4.88 3.52
C TYR A 152 0.04 6.32 3.32
N ASN A 153 0.66 6.94 4.34
CA ASN A 153 1.32 8.24 4.18
C ASN A 153 2.60 8.14 3.35
N ASN A 154 3.10 6.94 3.04
CA ASN A 154 4.22 6.72 2.12
C ASN A 154 3.77 6.67 0.65
N SER A 155 2.56 7.12 0.32
CA SER A 155 2.09 7.16 -1.06
C SER A 155 2.95 8.13 -1.90
N PRO A 156 3.02 7.92 -3.24
CA PRO A 156 3.55 8.91 -4.17
C PRO A 156 2.93 10.28 -3.94
N GLY A 157 3.74 11.35 -4.00
CA GLY A 157 3.30 12.74 -3.77
C GLY A 157 3.07 13.13 -2.30
N ALA A 158 3.21 12.20 -1.36
CA ALA A 158 3.15 12.49 0.08
C ALA A 158 4.47 12.13 0.77
N GLY A 159 4.67 10.85 1.10
CA GLY A 159 5.90 10.34 1.71
C GLY A 159 6.85 9.66 0.72
N ALA A 160 6.42 9.44 -0.53
CA ALA A 160 7.25 8.92 -1.61
C ALA A 160 7.24 9.85 -2.81
N GLY A 161 8.27 9.73 -3.64
CA GLY A 161 8.36 10.36 -4.95
C GLY A 161 7.76 9.50 -6.06
N PHE A 162 8.25 9.73 -7.27
CA PHE A 162 7.75 9.15 -8.51
C PHE A 162 8.81 8.30 -9.23
N PHE A 163 9.82 7.80 -8.51
CA PHE A 163 10.78 6.85 -9.06
C PHE A 163 10.14 5.46 -9.19
N ASP A 164 10.58 4.65 -10.16
CA ASP A 164 9.95 3.36 -10.47
C ASP A 164 9.86 2.40 -9.27
N PRO A 165 10.90 2.25 -8.41
CA PRO A 165 10.78 1.40 -7.22
C PRO A 165 9.79 1.93 -6.18
N GLU A 166 9.60 3.25 -6.10
CA GLU A 166 8.59 3.86 -5.22
C GLU A 166 7.17 3.56 -5.72
N ILE A 167 6.96 3.68 -7.04
CA ILE A 167 5.70 3.33 -7.71
C ILE A 167 5.39 1.84 -7.53
N GLN A 168 6.40 0.99 -7.73
CA GLN A 168 6.25 -0.47 -7.56
C GLN A 168 5.95 -0.83 -6.10
N ALA A 169 6.68 -0.28 -5.13
CA ALA A 169 6.42 -0.49 -3.71
C ALA A 169 4.98 -0.11 -3.33
N TRP A 170 4.48 0.99 -3.89
CA TRP A 170 3.11 1.43 -3.65
C TRP A 170 2.05 0.48 -4.22
N ALA A 171 2.24 0.01 -5.46
CA ALA A 171 1.35 -0.97 -6.07
C ALA A 171 1.39 -2.33 -5.35
N ASN A 172 2.59 -2.78 -4.96
CA ASN A 172 2.81 -4.03 -4.21
C ASN A 172 2.08 -4.02 -2.87
N TYR A 173 2.18 -2.92 -2.13
CA TYR A 173 1.48 -2.77 -0.86
C TYR A 173 -0.05 -2.74 -1.03
N ASN A 174 -0.55 -2.04 -2.05
CA ASN A 174 -1.98 -2.05 -2.37
C ASN A 174 -2.49 -3.45 -2.73
N TYR A 175 -1.71 -4.23 -3.49
CA TYR A 175 -2.07 -5.61 -3.81
C TYR A 175 -2.15 -6.48 -2.57
N PHE A 176 -1.17 -6.36 -1.66
CA PHE A 176 -1.20 -7.07 -0.37
C PHE A 176 -2.49 -6.76 0.42
N LEU A 177 -2.85 -5.48 0.59
CA LEU A 177 -4.10 -5.09 1.27
C LEU A 177 -5.35 -5.62 0.56
N ALA A 178 -5.34 -5.64 -0.77
CA ALA A 178 -6.42 -6.19 -1.56
C ALA A 178 -6.56 -7.70 -1.35
N CYS A 179 -5.45 -8.45 -1.23
CA CYS A 179 -5.46 -9.86 -0.88
C CYS A 179 -6.00 -10.11 0.54
N LEU A 180 -5.60 -9.31 1.53
CA LEU A 180 -6.17 -9.43 2.90
C LEU A 180 -7.69 -9.24 2.90
N THR A 181 -8.17 -8.27 2.11
CA THR A 181 -9.60 -8.00 1.95
C THR A 181 -10.31 -9.13 1.23
N LYS A 182 -9.70 -9.67 0.17
CA LYS A 182 -10.23 -10.78 -0.61
C LYS A 182 -10.42 -12.02 0.26
N ASP A 183 -9.46 -12.32 1.12
CA ASP A 183 -9.43 -13.55 1.92
C ASP A 183 -10.15 -13.39 3.27
N GLY A 184 -10.75 -12.21 3.53
CA GLY A 184 -11.52 -11.96 4.75
C GLY A 184 -10.67 -11.86 6.02
N ILE A 185 -9.36 -11.62 5.86
CA ILE A 185 -8.42 -11.45 6.97
C ILE A 185 -8.65 -10.09 7.64
N ASP A 186 -8.90 -9.05 6.87
CA ASP A 186 -9.32 -7.73 7.36
C ASP A 186 -10.24 -7.02 6.34
N ASP A 187 -11.16 -6.18 6.80
CA ASP A 187 -12.07 -5.44 5.93
C ASP A 187 -11.50 -4.05 5.61
N ILE A 188 -10.74 -3.98 4.50
CA ILE A 188 -10.01 -2.79 4.09
C ILE A 188 -10.55 -2.25 2.74
N TYR A 189 -11.82 -2.53 2.42
CA TYR A 189 -12.43 -2.06 1.16
C TYR A 189 -12.30 -0.56 0.94
N LEU A 190 -12.32 0.24 2.01
CA LEU A 190 -12.19 1.69 1.93
C LEU A 190 -10.89 2.15 1.23
N TYR A 191 -9.82 1.36 1.32
CA TYR A 191 -8.54 1.67 0.67
C TYR A 191 -8.62 1.47 -0.84
N ALA A 192 -9.46 0.55 -1.32
CA ALA A 192 -9.81 0.44 -2.74
C ALA A 192 -10.41 1.74 -3.26
N ILE A 193 -11.37 2.34 -2.53
CA ILE A 193 -11.93 3.65 -2.92
C ILE A 193 -10.84 4.72 -2.97
N TRP A 194 -9.90 4.72 -2.01
CA TRP A 194 -8.83 5.71 -2.01
C TRP A 194 -7.92 5.55 -3.23
N ALA A 195 -7.48 4.33 -3.54
CA ALA A 195 -6.65 4.06 -4.71
C ALA A 195 -7.38 4.39 -6.03
N MET A 196 -8.64 3.95 -6.17
CA MET A 196 -9.48 4.24 -7.35
C MET A 196 -9.74 5.73 -7.50
N ARG A 197 -10.03 6.45 -6.40
CA ARG A 197 -10.26 7.89 -6.43
C ARG A 197 -9.03 8.64 -6.95
N GLU A 198 -7.87 8.36 -6.37
CA GLU A 198 -6.64 9.04 -6.78
C GLU A 198 -6.30 8.76 -8.25
N ALA A 199 -6.42 7.53 -8.73
CA ALA A 199 -6.06 7.21 -10.10
C ALA A 199 -7.12 7.61 -11.15
N LEU A 200 -8.41 7.48 -10.82
CA LEU A 200 -9.49 7.44 -11.83
C LEU A 200 -10.50 8.58 -11.69
N GLU A 201 -10.73 9.07 -10.47
CA GLU A 201 -11.75 10.08 -10.21
C GLU A 201 -11.18 11.50 -10.08
N ASN A 202 -9.91 11.65 -9.68
CA ASN A 202 -9.24 12.93 -9.63
C ASN A 202 -8.67 13.31 -11.00
N VAL A 203 -8.74 14.60 -11.35
CA VAL A 203 -8.10 15.09 -12.59
C VAL A 203 -6.64 15.37 -12.28
N GLN A 204 -5.73 14.57 -12.85
CA GLN A 204 -4.31 14.79 -12.68
C GLN A 204 -3.86 16.06 -13.41
N LYS A 205 -3.16 16.93 -12.69
CA LYS A 205 -2.64 18.21 -13.16
C LYS A 205 -1.17 18.31 -12.79
N ASP A 206 -0.42 18.96 -13.66
CA ASP A 206 0.96 19.36 -13.35
C ASP A 206 0.95 20.22 -12.09
N GLU A 207 1.91 19.98 -11.21
CA GLU A 207 2.08 20.81 -10.03
C GLU A 207 2.72 22.14 -10.40
N ASP A 208 2.23 23.19 -9.77
CA ASP A 208 2.89 24.48 -9.82
C ASP A 208 4.31 24.34 -9.25
N VAL A 209 5.23 25.15 -9.75
CA VAL A 209 6.61 25.18 -9.25
C VAL A 209 6.59 25.64 -7.79
N ASP A 210 6.84 24.71 -6.87
CA ASP A 210 7.12 25.00 -5.46
C ASP A 210 8.64 25.00 -5.27
N GLU A 211 9.19 26.06 -4.65
CA GLU A 211 10.62 26.14 -4.30
C GLU A 211 11.08 24.97 -3.39
N ARG A 212 10.14 24.25 -2.75
CA ARG A 212 10.42 23.18 -1.79
C ARG A 212 10.36 21.76 -2.37
N MET A 213 9.71 21.53 -3.50
CA MET A 213 9.57 20.19 -4.09
C MET A 213 9.72 20.24 -5.62
N LYS A 214 10.32 19.19 -6.20
CA LYS A 214 10.30 19.03 -7.65
C LYS A 214 8.84 18.79 -8.07
N PRO A 215 8.22 19.67 -8.87
CA PRO A 215 6.82 19.52 -9.24
C PRO A 215 6.61 18.24 -10.03
N ALA A 216 5.60 17.46 -9.66
CA ALA A 216 5.22 16.27 -10.40
C ALA A 216 4.31 16.63 -11.58
N THR A 217 4.55 16.00 -12.73
CA THR A 217 3.65 16.14 -13.89
C THR A 217 2.40 15.28 -13.72
N ALA A 218 1.33 15.60 -14.45
CA ALA A 218 0.13 14.78 -14.51
C ALA A 218 0.45 13.34 -14.95
N CYS A 219 1.38 13.18 -15.90
CA CYS A 219 1.82 11.86 -16.39
C CYS A 219 2.50 11.05 -15.28
N GLN A 220 3.40 11.65 -14.50
CA GLN A 220 4.05 10.97 -13.37
C GLN A 220 3.02 10.52 -12.32
N LYS A 221 1.99 11.32 -12.07
CA LYS A 221 0.91 10.97 -11.15
C LYS A 221 0.08 9.79 -11.68
N TYR A 222 -0.30 9.79 -12.96
CA TYR A 222 -0.96 8.64 -13.56
C TYR A 222 -0.08 7.38 -13.49
N ASP A 223 1.19 7.48 -13.87
CA ASP A 223 2.14 6.37 -13.82
C ASP A 223 2.27 5.77 -12.40
N ALA A 224 2.13 6.61 -11.37
CA ALA A 224 2.22 6.19 -9.97
C ALA A 224 0.92 5.60 -9.41
N TYR A 225 -0.24 6.17 -9.73
CA TYR A 225 -1.50 5.80 -9.10
C TYR A 225 -2.26 4.69 -9.83
N VAL A 226 -2.15 4.62 -11.16
CA VAL A 226 -2.90 3.65 -11.98
C VAL A 226 -2.56 2.20 -11.60
N PRO A 227 -1.28 1.79 -11.42
CA PRO A 227 -0.97 0.44 -10.97
C PRO A 227 -1.59 0.10 -9.61
N ALA A 228 -1.57 1.03 -8.66
CA ALA A 228 -2.15 0.85 -7.34
C ALA A 228 -3.67 0.70 -7.37
N ALA A 229 -4.39 1.38 -8.28
CA ALA A 229 -5.81 1.16 -8.48
C ALA A 229 -6.10 -0.19 -9.17
N ALA A 230 -5.32 -0.55 -10.19
CA ALA A 230 -5.52 -1.77 -10.96
C ALA A 230 -5.39 -3.05 -10.10
N VAL A 231 -4.44 -3.07 -9.16
CA VAL A 231 -4.23 -4.24 -8.28
C VAL A 231 -5.44 -4.58 -7.40
N TRP A 232 -6.28 -3.61 -7.05
CA TRP A 232 -7.54 -3.88 -6.34
C TRP A 232 -8.53 -4.63 -7.23
N VAL A 233 -8.59 -4.32 -8.54
CA VAL A 233 -9.37 -5.10 -9.50
C VAL A 233 -8.81 -6.51 -9.62
N PHE A 234 -7.49 -6.64 -9.77
CA PHE A 234 -6.84 -7.94 -9.97
C PHE A 234 -7.06 -8.89 -8.79
N ALA A 235 -6.99 -8.39 -7.56
CA ALA A 235 -7.16 -9.22 -6.38
C ALA A 235 -8.64 -9.54 -6.09
N LEU A 236 -9.52 -8.54 -6.12
CA LEU A 236 -10.91 -8.70 -5.68
C LEU A 236 -11.87 -9.11 -6.81
N GLY A 237 -11.63 -8.67 -8.05
CA GLY A 237 -12.45 -8.97 -9.22
C GLY A 237 -13.95 -8.88 -8.94
N THR A 238 -14.64 -10.01 -9.09
CA THR A 238 -16.08 -10.18 -8.86
C THR A 238 -16.53 -9.70 -7.49
N LYS A 239 -15.74 -9.92 -6.42
CA LYS A 239 -16.09 -9.42 -5.06
C LYS A 239 -16.18 -7.90 -5.01
N LEU A 240 -15.29 -7.19 -5.71
CA LEU A 240 -15.33 -5.72 -5.78
C LEU A 240 -16.47 -5.24 -6.66
N TYR A 241 -16.74 -5.93 -7.77
CA TYR A 241 -17.88 -5.63 -8.64
C TYR A 241 -19.21 -5.78 -7.89
N GLU A 242 -19.42 -6.91 -7.20
CA GLU A 242 -20.64 -7.24 -6.47
C GLU A 242 -20.88 -6.37 -5.23
N LYS A 243 -19.84 -5.71 -4.72
CA LYS A 243 -19.98 -4.88 -3.53
C LYS A 243 -20.88 -3.67 -3.82
N GLU A 244 -22.00 -3.62 -3.11
CA GLU A 244 -22.90 -2.46 -3.08
C GLU A 244 -23.08 -2.00 -1.64
N GLN A 245 -22.68 -0.77 -1.34
CA GLN A 245 -22.71 -0.25 0.01
C GLN A 245 -22.71 1.27 0.01
N ASP A 246 -23.75 1.87 0.62
CA ASP A 246 -23.79 3.31 0.90
C ASP A 246 -22.91 3.61 2.12
N LEU A 247 -21.89 4.44 1.91
CA LEU A 247 -20.93 4.89 2.92
C LEU A 247 -21.08 6.39 3.20
N THR A 248 -22.20 6.99 2.76
CA THR A 248 -22.50 8.40 3.00
C THR A 248 -22.60 8.64 4.51
N PRO A 249 -21.85 9.58 5.07
CA PRO A 249 -21.91 9.89 6.49
C PRO A 249 -23.33 10.25 6.92
N THR A 250 -23.80 9.64 8.00
CA THR A 250 -25.16 9.88 8.54
C THR A 250 -25.21 11.01 9.55
N ASN A 251 -24.03 11.53 9.96
CA ASN A 251 -23.89 12.61 10.92
C ASN A 251 -22.77 13.57 10.49
N ARG A 252 -22.97 14.87 10.70
CA ARG A 252 -22.00 15.95 10.45
C ARG A 252 -20.63 15.77 11.15
N ASN A 253 -20.56 14.98 12.22
CA ASN A 253 -19.32 14.71 12.95
C ASN A 253 -18.50 13.55 12.35
N GLN A 254 -19.03 12.85 11.35
CA GLN A 254 -18.32 11.78 10.67
C GLN A 254 -17.60 12.36 9.44
N GLY A 255 -16.33 12.00 9.26
CA GLY A 255 -15.63 12.25 8.00
C GLY A 255 -16.28 11.50 6.84
N ASN A 256 -16.00 11.91 5.60
CA ASN A 256 -16.49 11.24 4.39
C ASN A 256 -15.33 10.56 3.63
N PRO A 257 -14.76 9.47 4.15
CA PRO A 257 -13.59 8.86 3.54
C PRO A 257 -13.89 8.21 2.18
N ALA A 258 -15.16 7.87 1.93
CA ALA A 258 -15.64 7.27 0.68
C ALA A 258 -16.09 8.29 -0.38
N ARG A 259 -16.00 9.61 -0.08
CA ARG A 259 -16.28 10.69 -1.04
C ARG A 259 -15.47 10.46 -2.32
N GLY A 260 -16.10 10.70 -3.48
CA GLY A 260 -15.40 10.62 -4.75
C GLY A 260 -14.61 11.86 -5.13
N GLY A 261 -13.80 11.68 -6.17
CA GLY A 261 -12.97 12.71 -6.79
C GLY A 261 -13.76 13.66 -7.70
N GLU A 262 -13.03 14.55 -8.39
CA GLU A 262 -13.59 15.58 -9.30
C GLU A 262 -14.55 15.02 -10.36
N LEU A 263 -14.30 13.81 -10.86
CA LEU A 263 -15.04 13.17 -11.94
C LEU A 263 -16.22 12.30 -11.44
N TRP A 264 -16.36 12.10 -10.13
CA TRP A 264 -17.47 11.34 -9.54
C TRP A 264 -18.48 12.27 -8.88
N THR A 265 -19.67 12.34 -9.48
CA THR A 265 -20.79 13.18 -9.00
C THR A 265 -21.83 12.40 -8.19
N GLY A 266 -21.65 11.08 -8.02
CA GLY A 266 -22.57 10.24 -7.25
C GLY A 266 -22.30 10.27 -5.74
N ARG A 267 -22.93 9.36 -4.99
CA ARG A 267 -22.78 9.27 -3.53
C ARG A 267 -21.43 8.68 -3.11
N ALA A 268 -21.11 8.81 -1.83
CA ALA A 268 -19.97 8.11 -1.23
C ALA A 268 -20.35 6.64 -1.04
N GLU A 269 -20.14 5.80 -2.05
CA GLU A 269 -20.61 4.42 -2.06
C GLU A 269 -19.70 3.48 -2.88
N PHE A 270 -19.94 2.19 -2.73
CA PHE A 270 -19.69 1.19 -3.77
C PHE A 270 -20.99 0.98 -4.55
N SER A 271 -20.92 1.10 -5.87
CA SER A 271 -22.06 0.89 -6.77
C SER A 271 -21.60 0.53 -8.18
N LYS A 272 -22.48 -0.09 -8.95
CA LYS A 272 -22.24 -0.42 -10.37
C LYS A 272 -21.98 0.82 -11.22
N GLU A 273 -22.60 1.95 -10.86
CA GLU A 273 -22.37 3.22 -11.56
C GLU A 273 -20.93 3.72 -11.33
N ARG A 274 -20.44 3.66 -10.08
CA ARG A 274 -19.06 4.04 -9.75
C ARG A 274 -18.04 3.10 -10.38
N TRP A 275 -18.31 1.80 -10.36
CA TRP A 275 -17.53 0.80 -11.10
C TRP A 275 -17.48 1.11 -12.61
N GLY A 276 -18.61 1.48 -13.20
CA GLY A 276 -18.69 1.87 -14.61
C GLY A 276 -17.87 3.13 -14.93
N LEU A 277 -17.77 4.09 -14.00
CA LEU A 277 -16.84 5.21 -14.12
C LEU A 277 -15.38 4.71 -14.12
N TRP A 278 -15.00 3.90 -13.12
CA TRP A 278 -13.64 3.38 -13.01
C TRP A 278 -13.18 2.63 -14.26
N LYS A 279 -14.02 1.74 -14.80
CA LYS A 279 -13.71 1.00 -16.04
C LYS A 279 -13.46 1.93 -17.22
N ARG A 280 -14.34 2.91 -17.41
CA ARG A 280 -14.20 3.90 -18.49
C ARG A 280 -12.91 4.71 -18.36
N ARG A 281 -12.54 5.08 -17.13
CA ARG A 281 -11.32 5.83 -16.85
C ARG A 281 -10.05 5.01 -17.09
N PHE A 282 -10.02 3.73 -16.71
CA PHE A 282 -8.93 2.84 -17.12
C PHE A 282 -8.82 2.72 -18.64
N GLN A 283 -9.94 2.60 -19.35
CA GLN A 283 -9.96 2.55 -20.81
C GLN A 283 -9.38 3.83 -21.43
N GLU A 284 -9.81 5.00 -20.95
CA GLU A 284 -9.28 6.30 -21.41
C GLU A 284 -7.76 6.42 -21.16
N ILE A 285 -7.31 6.04 -19.96
CA ILE A 285 -5.88 6.06 -19.57
C ILE A 285 -5.05 5.11 -20.45
N SER A 286 -5.57 3.94 -20.80
CA SER A 286 -4.87 2.99 -21.68
C SER A 286 -4.56 3.56 -23.08
N GLY A 287 -5.28 4.59 -23.51
CA GLY A 287 -5.07 5.30 -24.78
C GLY A 287 -4.21 6.57 -24.70
N MET A 288 -3.72 6.97 -23.52
CA MET A 288 -2.91 8.19 -23.35
C MET A 288 -1.45 7.93 -23.73
N GLU A 289 -1.07 8.22 -24.98
CA GLU A 289 0.25 7.95 -25.55
C GLU A 289 1.43 8.57 -24.79
N GLU A 290 1.19 9.64 -24.03
CA GLU A 290 2.15 10.34 -23.18
C GLU A 290 2.54 9.56 -21.92
N LEU A 291 1.74 8.56 -21.51
CA LEU A 291 2.02 7.73 -20.35
C LEU A 291 3.01 6.61 -20.68
N LYS A 292 3.68 6.10 -19.64
CA LYS A 292 4.53 4.91 -19.78
C LYS A 292 3.73 3.75 -20.36
N LYS A 293 4.40 2.94 -21.19
CA LYS A 293 3.78 1.77 -21.81
C LYS A 293 3.23 0.82 -20.74
N GLU A 294 3.96 0.64 -19.65
CA GLU A 294 3.59 -0.19 -18.51
C GLU A 294 2.29 0.29 -17.85
N THR A 295 2.11 1.61 -17.71
CA THR A 295 0.90 2.23 -17.17
C THR A 295 -0.31 1.99 -18.08
N ARG A 296 -0.11 2.12 -19.40
CA ARG A 296 -1.17 1.84 -20.37
C ARG A 296 -1.55 0.36 -20.43
N ASP A 297 -0.55 -0.51 -20.36
CA ASP A 297 -0.73 -1.96 -20.36
C ASP A 297 -1.49 -2.40 -19.10
N VAL A 298 -1.11 -1.93 -17.91
CA VAL A 298 -1.82 -2.28 -16.67
C VAL A 298 -3.24 -1.73 -16.63
N ALA A 299 -3.49 -0.53 -17.19
CA ALA A 299 -4.84 0.02 -17.31
C ALA A 299 -5.72 -0.84 -18.22
N ARG A 300 -5.16 -1.33 -19.34
CA ARG A 300 -5.87 -2.24 -20.25
C ARG A 300 -6.16 -3.59 -19.61
N GLU A 301 -5.18 -4.18 -18.93
CA GLU A 301 -5.38 -5.41 -18.15
C GLU A 301 -6.47 -5.23 -17.07
N ALA A 302 -6.55 -4.05 -16.44
CA ALA A 302 -7.60 -3.74 -15.49
C ALA A 302 -8.98 -3.74 -16.16
N VAL A 303 -9.12 -3.15 -17.35
CA VAL A 303 -10.38 -3.21 -18.12
C VAL A 303 -10.77 -4.66 -18.40
N GLU A 304 -9.85 -5.49 -18.88
CA GLU A 304 -10.11 -6.91 -19.16
C GLU A 304 -10.53 -7.68 -17.90
N ALA A 305 -9.87 -7.42 -16.77
CA ALA A 305 -10.24 -8.01 -15.48
C ALA A 305 -11.61 -7.53 -14.98
N MET A 306 -11.97 -6.26 -15.23
CA MET A 306 -13.29 -5.72 -14.89
C MET A 306 -14.39 -6.34 -15.75
N GLU A 307 -14.16 -6.50 -17.06
CA GLU A 307 -15.11 -7.17 -17.97
C GLU A 307 -15.33 -8.63 -17.58
N LYS A 308 -14.27 -9.33 -17.19
CA LYS A 308 -14.38 -10.69 -16.65
C LYS A 308 -15.22 -10.72 -15.36
N ALA A 309 -14.97 -9.81 -14.42
CA ALA A 309 -15.72 -9.72 -13.17
C ALA A 309 -17.21 -9.38 -13.35
N GLU A 310 -17.58 -8.72 -14.45
CA GLU A 310 -18.96 -8.42 -14.81
C GLU A 310 -19.70 -9.60 -15.46
N GLY A 311 -18.96 -10.54 -16.06
CA GLY A 311 -19.52 -11.67 -16.81
C GLY A 311 -19.57 -12.99 -16.04
N GLU A 312 -18.98 -13.05 -14.85
CA GLU A 312 -19.07 -14.18 -13.90
C GLU A 312 -20.37 -14.14 -13.08
#